data_AF-A0A2G8CYL5-F1
#
_entry.id   AF-A0A2G8CYL5-F1
#
_cell.length_a   1.000
_cell.length_b   1.000
_cell.length_c   1.000
_cell.angle_alpha   90.00
_cell.angle_beta   90.00
_cell.angle_gamma   90.00
#
_symmetry.space_group_name_H-M   'P 1'
#
loop_
_entity.id
_entity.type
_entity.pdbx_description
1 polymer ?
#
loop_
_entity_poly.entity_id
_entity_poly.type
_entity_poly.pdbx_seq_one_letter_code
_entity_poly.pdbx_strand_id
1 'polypeptide(L)'
;MKTPFKRCFLACCASALLSAPTWAAEPAACKTVRMGVVNWTDVIATSAMADVLLGGLGYDSKQTSAVQQIIFAGIRDRRLDIFLGYWKPAMDQNIAPFLAAGQVRVMAQPSLADAQATLAVPDYVA
;
A
#
# COMPACT_ATOMS: atom_id res chain seq x y z
N MET A 1 45.65 44.46 0.62
CA MET A 1 44.54 43.69 1.23
C MET A 1 43.88 42.85 0.14
N LYS A 2 43.98 41.53 0.26
CA LYS A 2 43.63 40.55 -0.77
C LYS A 2 42.14 40.21 -0.71
N THR A 3 41.50 40.16 -1.87
CA THR A 3 40.07 40.02 -2.14
C THR A 3 39.46 38.71 -1.59
N PRO A 4 38.65 38.73 -0.52
CA PRO A 4 37.99 37.53 -0.01
C PRO A 4 36.67 37.22 -0.76
N PHE A 5 36.09 38.22 -1.44
CA PHE A 5 34.74 38.13 -2.00
C PHE A 5 34.65 37.26 -3.27
N LYS A 6 35.70 37.23 -4.11
CA LYS A 6 35.71 36.41 -5.35
C LYS A 6 35.79 34.90 -5.08
N ARG A 7 36.30 34.47 -3.93
CA ARG A 7 36.41 33.04 -3.58
C ARG A 7 35.09 32.45 -3.08
N CYS A 8 34.21 33.26 -2.50
CA CYS A 8 32.91 32.82 -1.99
C CYS A 8 31.91 32.51 -3.12
N PHE A 9 31.95 33.29 -4.21
CA PHE A 9 31.02 33.10 -5.33
C PHE A 9 31.33 31.85 -6.17
N LEU A 10 32.61 31.48 -6.30
CA LEU A 10 33.03 30.27 -6.99
C LEU A 10 32.69 28.99 -6.20
N ALA A 11 32.70 29.06 -4.87
CA ALA A 11 32.39 27.93 -4.01
C ALA A 11 30.90 27.54 -4.02
N CYS A 12 29.99 28.51 -4.21
CA CYS A 12 28.55 28.27 -4.23
C CYS A 12 28.05 27.65 -5.55
N CYS A 13 28.72 27.94 -6.67
CA CYS A 13 28.39 27.34 -7.98
C CYS A 13 28.88 25.88 -8.09
N ALA A 14 29.94 25.49 -7.36
CA ALA A 14 30.45 24.13 -7.37
C ALA A 14 29.51 23.12 -6.66
N SER A 15 28.73 23.56 -5.67
CA SER A 15 27.77 22.72 -4.93
C SER A 15 26.51 22.40 -5.73
N ALA A 16 26.14 23.25 -6.70
CA ALA A 16 24.96 23.02 -7.54
C ALA A 16 25.19 21.89 -8.57
N LEU A 17 26.44 21.65 -8.98
CA LEU A 17 26.80 20.59 -9.94
C LEU A 17 26.89 19.18 -9.31
N LEU A 18 26.93 19.10 -7.98
CA LEU A 18 26.91 17.84 -7.21
C LEU A 18 25.50 17.47 -6.72
N SER A 19 24.49 18.28 -7.06
CA SER A 19 23.08 17.99 -6.80
C SER A 19 22.58 16.97 -7.83
N ALA A 20 23.17 15.77 -7.83
CA ALA A 20 22.56 14.65 -8.55
C ALA A 20 21.14 14.47 -7.98
N PRO A 21 20.11 14.31 -8.82
CA PRO A 21 18.80 13.94 -8.32
C PRO A 21 18.97 12.59 -7.64
N THR A 22 18.98 12.59 -6.31
CA THR A 22 18.89 11.38 -5.53
C THR A 22 17.45 10.91 -5.69
N TRP A 23 17.14 10.25 -6.80
CA TRP A 23 16.13 9.22 -6.79
C TRP A 23 16.67 8.15 -5.85
N ALA A 24 16.39 8.32 -4.56
CA ALA A 24 16.72 7.33 -3.56
C ALA A 24 15.99 6.06 -3.98
N ALA A 25 16.71 5.14 -4.62
CA ALA A 25 16.21 3.82 -4.90
C ALA A 25 15.69 3.25 -3.58
N GLU A 26 14.48 2.72 -3.58
CA GLU A 26 13.93 2.17 -2.35
C GLU A 26 14.83 1.05 -1.81
N PRO A 27 14.94 0.91 -0.48
CA PRO A 27 15.68 -0.20 0.10
C PRO A 27 15.19 -1.52 -0.49
N ALA A 28 16.10 -2.45 -0.78
CA ALA A 28 15.74 -3.75 -1.34
C ALA A 28 14.68 -4.50 -0.53
N ALA A 29 14.60 -4.24 0.78
CA ALA A 29 13.58 -4.78 1.68
C ALA A 29 12.15 -4.34 1.33
N CYS A 30 11.96 -3.20 0.67
CA CYS A 30 10.65 -2.69 0.24
C CYS A 30 10.23 -3.22 -1.13
N LYS A 31 11.12 -3.93 -1.84
CA LYS A 31 10.87 -4.36 -3.22
C LYS A 31 9.76 -5.40 -3.33
N THR A 32 9.55 -6.22 -2.29
CA THR A 32 8.50 -7.25 -2.29
C THR A 32 7.31 -6.82 -1.43
N VAL A 33 6.16 -6.63 -2.06
CA VAL A 33 4.89 -6.35 -1.38
C VAL A 33 4.22 -7.65 -0.96
N ARG A 34 3.98 -7.83 0.34
CA ARG A 34 3.33 -9.03 0.90
C ARG A 34 1.85 -8.78 1.07
N MET A 35 1.03 -9.39 0.22
CA MET A 35 -0.41 -9.17 0.19
C MET A 35 -1.16 -10.33 0.83
N GLY A 36 -2.09 -10.03 1.73
CA GLY A 36 -3.11 -10.99 2.17
C GLY A 36 -4.24 -11.07 1.14
N VAL A 37 -4.74 -12.27 0.86
CA VAL A 37 -5.86 -12.48 -0.07
C VAL A 37 -6.85 -13.46 0.55
N VAL A 38 -8.14 -13.10 0.59
CA VAL A 38 -9.20 -14.07 0.97
C VAL A 38 -9.69 -14.79 -0.28
N ASN A 39 -10.21 -16.00 -0.13
CA ASN A 39 -10.69 -16.82 -1.26
C ASN A 39 -12.09 -16.40 -1.76
N TRP A 40 -12.30 -15.10 -1.99
CA TRP A 40 -13.46 -14.56 -2.68
C TRP A 40 -13.04 -14.10 -4.07
N THR A 41 -13.86 -14.38 -5.07
CA THR A 41 -13.49 -14.17 -6.49
C THR A 41 -13.18 -12.71 -6.82
N ASP A 42 -13.94 -11.78 -6.26
CA ASP A 42 -13.71 -10.33 -6.39
C ASP A 42 -12.39 -9.89 -5.75
N VAL A 43 -12.04 -10.43 -4.57
CA VAL A 43 -10.79 -10.11 -3.88
C VAL A 43 -9.60 -10.71 -4.62
N ILE A 44 -9.71 -11.93 -5.15
CA ILE A 44 -8.66 -12.55 -5.97
C ILE A 44 -8.43 -11.69 -7.23
N ALA A 45 -9.49 -11.27 -7.91
CA ALA A 45 -9.37 -10.46 -9.12
C ALA A 45 -8.73 -9.09 -8.86
N THR A 46 -9.18 -8.38 -7.82
CA THR A 46 -8.61 -7.06 -7.45
C THR A 46 -7.15 -7.18 -7.00
N SER A 47 -6.80 -8.22 -6.23
CA SER A 47 -5.42 -8.53 -5.85
C SER A 47 -4.53 -8.89 -7.05
N ALA A 48 -5.03 -9.66 -8.01
CA ALA A 48 -4.29 -9.96 -9.24
C ALA A 48 -4.03 -8.69 -10.08
N MET A 49 -5.00 -7.77 -10.15
CA MET A 49 -4.77 -6.48 -10.82
C MET A 49 -3.72 -5.64 -10.09
N ALA A 50 -3.73 -5.62 -8.76
CA ALA A 50 -2.69 -4.95 -7.99
C ALA A 50 -1.30 -5.57 -8.23
N ASP A 51 -1.21 -6.89 -8.33
CA ASP A 51 0.04 -7.61 -8.66
C ASP A 51 0.61 -7.17 -10.02
N VAL A 52 -0.23 -7.11 -11.06
CA VAL A 52 0.17 -6.63 -12.39
C VAL A 52 0.67 -5.18 -12.35
N LEU A 53 -0.04 -4.30 -11.64
CA LEU A 53 0.35 -2.88 -11.51
C LEU A 53 1.67 -2.73 -10.74
N LEU A 54 1.83 -3.46 -9.63
CA LEU A 54 3.07 -3.47 -8.84
C LEU A 54 4.25 -3.96 -9.68
N GLY A 55 4.05 -5.03 -10.46
CA GLY A 55 5.06 -5.52 -11.41
C GLY A 55 5.45 -4.47 -12.44
N GLY A 56 4.48 -3.74 -13.00
CA GLY A 56 4.74 -2.63 -13.94
C GLY A 56 5.53 -1.47 -13.31
N LEU A 57 5.44 -1.29 -11.99
CA LEU A 57 6.18 -0.29 -11.23
C LEU A 57 7.56 -0.80 -10.74
N GLY A 58 7.91 -2.06 -11.02
CA GLY A 58 9.20 -2.66 -10.64
C GLY A 58 9.22 -3.34 -9.26
N TYR A 59 8.06 -3.53 -8.64
CA TYR A 59 7.90 -4.30 -7.41
C TYR A 59 7.61 -5.78 -7.68
N ASP A 60 8.07 -6.63 -6.79
CA ASP A 60 7.61 -8.01 -6.69
C ASP A 60 6.41 -8.06 -5.74
N SER A 61 5.46 -8.97 -5.95
CA SER A 61 4.39 -9.21 -4.97
C SER A 61 4.33 -10.68 -4.55
N LYS A 62 3.97 -10.90 -3.28
CA LYS A 62 3.76 -12.24 -2.71
C LYS A 62 2.40 -12.30 -2.05
N GLN A 63 1.53 -13.12 -2.62
CA GLN A 63 0.18 -13.32 -2.09
C GLN A 63 0.16 -14.45 -1.04
N THR A 64 -0.53 -14.23 0.06
CA THR A 64 -0.79 -15.21 1.11
C THR A 64 -2.29 -15.37 1.27
N SER A 65 -2.80 -16.56 0.91
CA SER A 65 -4.21 -16.89 1.13
C SER A 65 -4.47 -17.20 2.60
N ALA A 66 -5.44 -16.49 3.20
CA ALA A 66 -5.87 -16.72 4.58
C ALA A 66 -7.27 -16.12 4.82
N VAL A 67 -7.90 -16.47 5.93
CA VAL A 67 -9.12 -15.76 6.38
C VAL A 67 -8.78 -14.36 6.90
N GLN A 68 -9.76 -13.47 6.85
CA GLN A 68 -9.61 -12.05 7.17
C GLN A 68 -8.92 -11.79 8.52
N GLN A 69 -9.27 -12.50 9.59
CA GLN A 69 -8.69 -12.28 10.92
C GLN A 69 -7.18 -12.56 10.94
N ILE A 70 -6.74 -13.59 10.21
CA ILE A 70 -5.33 -13.95 10.08
C ILE A 70 -4.58 -12.88 9.29
N ILE A 71 -5.21 -12.32 8.24
CA ILE A 71 -4.60 -11.25 7.45
C ILE A 71 -4.35 -10.01 8.30
N PHE A 72 -5.35 -9.54 9.06
CA PHE A 72 -5.16 -8.36 9.93
C PHE A 72 -4.15 -8.60 11.04
N ALA A 73 -4.12 -9.80 11.63
CA ALA A 73 -3.06 -10.18 12.57
C ALA A 73 -1.67 -10.20 11.89
N GLY A 74 -1.59 -10.65 10.64
CA GLY A 74 -0.38 -10.60 9.83
C GLY A 74 0.11 -9.18 9.56
N ILE A 75 -0.80 -8.23 9.31
CA ILE A 75 -0.47 -6.81 9.14
C ILE A 75 0.05 -6.22 10.47
N ARG A 76 -0.65 -6.47 11.59
CA ARG A 76 -0.20 -6.09 12.93
C ARG A 76 1.23 -6.58 13.21
N ASP A 77 1.50 -7.83 12.90
CA ASP A 77 2.79 -8.49 13.16
C ASP A 77 3.85 -8.17 12.08
N ARG A 78 3.55 -7.26 11.16
CA ARG A 78 4.41 -6.86 10.03
C ARG A 78 4.86 -8.04 9.16
N ARG A 79 4.04 -9.08 9.06
CA ARG A 79 4.20 -10.23 8.17
C ARG A 79 3.51 -10.03 6.83
N LEU A 80 2.50 -9.17 6.79
CA LEU A 80 1.80 -8.72 5.58
C LEU A 80 1.81 -7.19 5.54
N ASP A 81 1.73 -6.64 4.33
CA ASP A 81 1.82 -5.20 4.07
C ASP A 81 0.46 -4.63 3.67
N ILE A 82 -0.26 -5.32 2.77
CA ILE A 82 -1.53 -4.84 2.21
C ILE A 82 -2.62 -5.92 2.19
N PHE A 83 -3.87 -5.47 2.23
CA PHE A 83 -5.07 -6.29 2.04
C PHE A 83 -6.12 -5.47 1.29
N LEU A 84 -6.61 -5.98 0.17
CA LEU A 84 -7.57 -5.29 -0.71
C LEU A 84 -9.02 -5.77 -0.54
N GLY A 85 -9.27 -6.71 0.39
CA GLY A 85 -10.60 -7.27 0.65
C GLY A 85 -11.29 -6.70 1.89
N TYR A 86 -10.95 -5.48 2.33
CA TYR A 86 -11.61 -4.83 3.45
C TYR A 86 -12.92 -4.19 3.00
N TRP A 87 -14.04 -4.70 3.52
CA TRP A 87 -15.40 -4.22 3.22
C TRP A 87 -15.90 -3.26 4.30
N LYS A 88 -15.99 -1.99 3.95
CA LYS A 88 -16.60 -0.94 4.79
C LYS A 88 -18.10 -0.82 4.47
N PRO A 89 -19.02 -0.69 5.45
CA PRO A 89 -18.79 -0.69 6.91
C PRO A 89 -18.85 -2.07 7.57
N ALA A 90 -19.14 -3.13 6.82
CA ALA A 90 -19.41 -4.48 7.34
C ALA A 90 -18.30 -5.04 8.25
N MET A 91 -17.05 -4.63 8.02
CA MET A 91 -15.88 -5.10 8.77
C MET A 91 -15.36 -4.09 9.81
N ASP A 92 -15.95 -2.90 9.93
CA ASP A 92 -15.41 -1.79 10.75
C ASP A 92 -15.23 -2.18 12.22
N GLN A 93 -16.24 -2.82 12.80
CA GLN A 93 -16.19 -3.26 14.20
C GLN A 93 -15.08 -4.29 14.44
N ASN A 94 -14.85 -5.18 13.47
CA ASN A 94 -13.84 -6.23 13.56
C ASN A 94 -12.42 -5.66 13.54
N ILE A 95 -12.20 -4.53 12.85
CA ILE A 95 -10.86 -3.95 12.70
C ILE A 95 -10.59 -2.76 13.63
N ALA A 96 -11.62 -2.24 14.31
CA ALA A 96 -11.50 -1.08 15.20
C ALA A 96 -10.35 -1.18 16.23
N PRO A 97 -10.08 -2.33 16.88
CA PRO A 97 -8.95 -2.45 17.80
C PRO A 97 -7.58 -2.23 17.11
N PHE A 98 -7.42 -2.74 15.88
CA PHE A 98 -6.19 -2.58 15.11
C PHE A 98 -5.98 -1.13 14.66
N LEU A 99 -7.07 -0.42 14.34
CA LEU A 99 -7.03 1.00 13.99
C LEU A 99 -6.65 1.85 15.20
N ALA A 100 -7.30 1.63 16.35
CA ALA A 100 -7.03 2.36 17.59
C ALA A 100 -5.59 2.16 18.07
N ALA A 101 -5.02 0.98 17.86
CA ALA A 101 -3.64 0.67 18.17
C ALA A 101 -2.62 1.15 17.10
N GLY A 102 -3.08 1.77 16.01
CA GLY A 102 -2.23 2.21 14.90
C GLY A 102 -1.53 1.06 14.15
N GLN A 103 -2.03 -0.16 14.28
CA GLN A 103 -1.46 -1.39 13.71
C GLN A 103 -1.90 -1.60 12.26
N VAL A 104 -3.08 -1.10 11.92
CA VAL A 104 -3.65 -1.14 10.57
C VAL A 104 -3.99 0.29 10.17
N ARG A 105 -3.75 0.63 8.91
CA ARG A 105 -4.17 1.89 8.31
C ARG A 105 -5.10 1.60 7.14
N VAL A 106 -6.31 2.16 7.21
CA VAL A 106 -7.24 2.17 6.09
C VAL A 106 -6.90 3.36 5.18
N MET A 107 -6.87 3.13 3.87
CA MET A 107 -6.65 4.20 2.89
C MET A 107 -7.86 5.14 2.85
N ALA A 108 -7.62 6.44 2.66
CA ALA A 108 -8.68 7.45 2.72
C ALA A 108 -9.72 7.30 1.60
N GLN A 109 -9.29 6.82 0.43
CA GLN A 109 -10.15 6.59 -0.73
C GLN A 109 -10.44 5.10 -0.88
N PRO A 110 -11.70 4.71 -1.10
CA PRO A 110 -12.04 3.32 -1.43
C PRO A 110 -11.55 2.98 -2.84
N SER A 111 -11.13 1.73 -3.04
CA SER A 111 -10.85 1.19 -4.38
C SER A 111 -12.14 0.93 -5.17
N LEU A 112 -13.24 0.60 -4.48
CA LEU A 112 -14.58 0.37 -5.03
C LEU A 112 -15.60 1.12 -4.17
N ALA A 113 -16.00 2.32 -4.59
CA ALA A 113 -16.84 3.22 -3.80
C ALA A 113 -18.33 2.86 -3.81
N ASP A 114 -18.78 2.19 -4.86
CA ASP A 114 -20.16 1.81 -5.16
C ASP A 114 -20.46 0.32 -4.90
N ALA A 115 -19.51 -0.39 -4.27
CA ALA A 115 -19.68 -1.79 -3.91
C ALA A 115 -20.85 -1.99 -2.94
N GLN A 116 -21.64 -3.04 -3.18
CA GLN A 116 -22.81 -3.36 -2.36
C GLN A 116 -22.69 -4.74 -1.73
N ALA A 117 -23.07 -4.82 -0.46
CA ALA A 117 -23.28 -6.06 0.27
C ALA A 117 -24.70 -6.04 0.84
N THR A 118 -25.60 -6.84 0.26
CA THR A 118 -27.01 -6.86 0.61
C THR A 118 -27.60 -8.25 0.41
N LEU A 119 -28.83 -8.46 0.88
CA LEU A 119 -29.61 -9.65 0.56
C LEU A 119 -30.01 -9.62 -0.91
N ALA A 120 -29.76 -10.74 -1.58
CA ALA A 120 -30.18 -10.96 -2.96
C ALA A 120 -31.10 -12.19 -3.00
N VAL A 121 -32.12 -12.11 -3.85
CA VAL A 121 -32.99 -13.25 -4.19
C VAL A 121 -32.90 -13.48 -5.70
N PRO A 122 -33.03 -14.72 -6.18
CA PRO A 122 -33.20 -14.96 -7.60
C PRO A 122 -34.46 -14.27 -8.15
N ASP A 123 -34.40 -13.79 -9.38
CA ASP A 123 -35.53 -13.06 -10.00
C ASP A 123 -36.85 -13.85 -10.01
N TYR A 124 -36.79 -15.19 -10.03
CA TYR A 124 -37.98 -16.04 -10.03
C TYR A 124 -38.74 -16.09 -8.69
N VAL A 125 -38.19 -15.49 -7.62
CA VAL A 125 -38.81 -15.40 -6.28
C VAL A 125 -38.82 -13.97 -5.72
N ALA A 126 -38.60 -12.97 -6.57
CA ALA A 126 -38.61 -11.55 -6.18
C ALA A 126 -40.03 -11.01 -5.91
#